data_AF-A0A285QL55-F1
#
_entry.id   AF-A0A285QL55-F1
#
_cell.length_a   1.000
_cell.length_b   1.000
_cell.length_c   1.000
_cell.angle_alpha   90.00
_cell.angle_beta   90.00
_cell.angle_gamma   90.00
#
_symmetry.space_group_name_H-M   'P 1'
#
loop_
_entity.id
_entity.type
_entity.pdbx_description
1 polymer ?
#
loop_
_entity_poly.entity_id
_entity_poly.type
_entity_poly.pdbx_seq_one_letter_code
_entity_poly.pdbx_strand_id
1 'polypeptide(L)'
;MLSLLLMPMLAAAAEPVQVTLNSQDRWALLRGLHRELGSRYLIHNLANAKGDCAALSVCETVAESVARGAATTDPRALIASSRVGDQAPATIVSMRGAYGQYRFTGRVFVSVYHADAASWRNYVGTLATVAGGPGADGSRRLINWREVDRFPLPSR
;
A
#
# COMPACT_ATOMS: atom_id res chain seq x y z
N MET A 1 -0.67 53.83 -10.89
CA MET A 1 -1.38 52.57 -10.60
C MET A 1 -0.52 51.43 -11.09
N LEU A 2 0.15 50.72 -10.17
CA LEU A 2 1.04 49.60 -10.50
C LEU A 2 0.23 48.30 -10.32
N SER A 3 -0.23 47.72 -11.42
CA SER A 3 -0.93 46.43 -11.41
C SER A 3 0.10 45.32 -11.21
N LEU A 4 0.14 44.74 -10.00
CA LEU A 4 0.86 43.48 -9.77
C LEU A 4 0.06 42.34 -10.41
N LEU A 5 0.63 41.76 -11.48
CA LEU A 5 0.21 40.47 -12.03
C LEU A 5 0.66 39.36 -11.08
N LEU A 6 -0.27 38.83 -10.29
CA LEU A 6 -0.09 37.54 -9.61
C LEU A 6 -0.24 36.42 -10.65
N MET A 7 0.87 35.89 -11.15
CA MET A 7 0.86 34.58 -11.82
C MET A 7 0.70 33.48 -10.77
N PRO A 8 -0.34 32.63 -10.83
CA PRO A 8 -0.40 31.44 -10.00
C PRO A 8 0.68 30.47 -10.47
N MET A 9 1.68 30.23 -9.62
CA MET A 9 2.57 29.08 -9.79
C MET A 9 1.72 27.81 -9.64
N LEU A 10 1.37 27.20 -10.78
CA LEU A 10 0.90 25.82 -10.83
C LEU A 10 2.03 24.95 -10.28
N ALA A 11 1.95 24.61 -8.99
CA ALA A 11 2.81 23.61 -8.39
C ALA A 11 2.57 22.30 -9.14
N ALA A 12 3.56 21.86 -9.92
CA ALA A 12 3.54 20.56 -10.54
C ALA A 12 3.26 19.52 -9.45
N ALA A 13 2.15 18.79 -9.56
CA ALA A 13 1.84 17.71 -8.66
C ALA A 13 2.99 16.70 -8.75
N ALA A 14 3.75 16.54 -7.66
CA ALA A 14 4.81 15.56 -7.60
C ALA A 14 4.21 14.19 -7.96
N GLU A 15 4.79 13.52 -8.94
CA GLU A 15 4.31 12.20 -9.36
C GLU A 15 4.27 11.26 -8.14
N PRO A 16 3.22 10.43 -8.01
CA PRO A 16 3.13 9.50 -6.90
C PRO A 16 4.37 8.60 -6.85
N VAL A 17 5.13 8.70 -5.77
CA VAL A 17 6.32 7.86 -5.57
C VAL A 17 5.87 6.40 -5.44
N GLN A 18 6.21 5.57 -6.43
CA GLN A 18 6.00 4.13 -6.35
C GLN A 18 7.05 3.49 -5.44
N VAL A 19 6.58 2.66 -4.50
CA VAL A 19 7.44 1.83 -3.67
C VAL A 19 7.83 0.59 -4.45
N THR A 20 9.12 0.36 -4.61
CA THR A 20 9.66 -0.85 -5.23
C THR A 20 10.13 -1.83 -4.15
N LEU A 21 9.69 -3.07 -4.27
CA LEU A 21 10.12 -4.22 -3.47
C LEU A 21 10.57 -5.33 -4.42
N ASN A 22 11.56 -6.12 -4.02
CA ASN A 22 11.85 -7.37 -4.72
C ASN A 22 10.62 -8.31 -4.67
N SER A 23 10.62 -9.33 -5.54
CA SER A 23 9.47 -10.22 -5.68
C SER A 23 9.07 -10.91 -4.36
N GLN A 24 10.05 -11.42 -3.61
CA GLN A 24 9.80 -12.15 -2.37
C GLN A 24 9.20 -11.26 -1.28
N ASP A 25 9.72 -10.03 -1.12
CA ASP A 25 9.22 -9.04 -0.16
C ASP A 25 7.85 -8.52 -0.53
N ARG A 26 7.61 -8.24 -1.81
CA ARG A 26 6.31 -7.80 -2.31
C ARG A 26 5.24 -8.85 -2.03
N TRP A 27 5.54 -10.09 -2.41
CA TRP A 27 4.66 -11.22 -2.24
C TRP A 27 4.40 -11.50 -0.73
N ALA A 28 5.44 -11.41 0.13
CA ALA A 28 5.31 -11.54 1.57
C ALA A 28 4.49 -10.41 2.21
N LEU A 29 4.66 -9.18 1.74
CA LEU A 29 3.88 -8.02 2.16
C LEU A 29 2.40 -8.22 1.85
N LEU A 30 2.05 -8.58 0.60
CA LEU A 30 0.66 -8.70 0.17
C LEU A 30 -0.09 -9.80 0.96
N ARG A 31 0.53 -10.96 1.18
CA ARG A 31 -0.01 -12.00 2.10
C ARG A 31 -0.12 -11.49 3.53
N GLY A 32 0.89 -10.77 4.00
CA GLY A 32 0.92 -10.19 5.34
C GLY A 32 -0.24 -9.25 5.58
N LEU A 33 -0.41 -8.26 4.71
CA LEU A 33 -1.49 -7.28 4.76
C LEU A 33 -2.87 -7.94 4.79
N HIS A 34 -3.10 -8.96 3.96
CA HIS A 34 -4.38 -9.66 3.95
C HIS A 34 -4.71 -10.27 5.33
N ARG A 35 -3.71 -10.86 6.00
CA ARG A 35 -3.89 -11.43 7.34
C ARG A 35 -4.15 -10.36 8.39
N GLU A 36 -3.41 -9.26 8.36
CA GLU A 36 -3.57 -8.16 9.32
C GLU A 36 -4.90 -7.41 9.15
N LEU A 37 -5.35 -7.24 7.91
CA LEU A 37 -6.59 -6.52 7.60
C LEU A 37 -7.84 -7.40 7.69
N GLY A 38 -7.69 -8.72 7.71
CA GLY A 38 -8.81 -9.69 7.74
C GLY A 38 -9.77 -9.60 6.55
N SER A 39 -9.40 -8.88 5.49
CA SER A 39 -10.28 -8.55 4.36
C SER A 39 -9.50 -8.39 3.06
N ARG A 40 -10.21 -8.37 1.93
CA ARG A 40 -9.62 -7.97 0.64
C ARG A 40 -9.45 -6.46 0.60
N TYR A 41 -8.47 -6.00 -0.16
CA TYR A 41 -8.10 -4.59 -0.17
C TYR A 41 -7.64 -4.12 -1.55
N LEU A 42 -7.76 -2.82 -1.80
CA LEU A 42 -7.13 -2.16 -2.94
C LEU A 42 -5.72 -1.72 -2.53
N ILE A 43 -4.74 -1.85 -3.42
CA ILE A 43 -3.38 -1.38 -3.17
C ILE A 43 -2.96 -0.29 -4.14
N HIS A 44 -2.31 0.74 -3.62
CA HIS A 44 -1.83 1.89 -4.35
C HIS A 44 -0.33 2.12 -4.07
N ASN A 45 0.38 2.70 -5.05
CA ASN A 45 1.81 3.02 -4.97
C ASN A 45 2.77 1.83 -4.72
N LEU A 46 2.38 0.60 -5.06
CA LEU A 46 3.30 -0.55 -5.04
C LEU A 46 3.65 -0.97 -6.47
N ALA A 47 4.92 -0.85 -6.85
CA ALA A 47 5.39 -1.24 -8.17
C ALA A 47 5.19 -2.76 -8.38
N ASN A 48 4.77 -3.14 -9.59
CA ASN A 48 4.59 -4.54 -10.01
C ASN A 48 3.61 -5.36 -9.14
N ALA A 49 2.69 -4.72 -8.40
CA ALA A 49 1.74 -5.41 -7.54
C ALA A 49 0.65 -6.20 -8.29
N LYS A 50 0.31 -5.79 -9.52
CA LYS A 50 -0.78 -6.38 -10.32
C LYS A 50 -0.69 -7.90 -10.43
N GLY A 51 0.47 -8.42 -10.86
CA GLY A 51 0.66 -9.86 -11.06
C GLY A 51 0.51 -10.66 -9.77
N ASP A 52 1.08 -10.15 -8.66
CA ASP A 52 1.00 -10.83 -7.37
C ASP A 52 -0.40 -10.75 -6.75
N CYS A 53 -1.09 -9.62 -6.92
CA CYS A 53 -2.49 -9.47 -6.49
C CYS A 53 -3.40 -10.46 -7.22
N ALA A 54 -3.24 -10.63 -8.53
CA ALA A 54 -3.97 -11.62 -9.32
C ALA A 54 -3.69 -13.05 -8.84
N ALA A 55 -2.42 -13.39 -8.62
CA ALA A 55 -2.02 -14.73 -8.14
C ALA A 55 -2.54 -15.05 -6.74
N LEU A 56 -2.59 -14.06 -5.85
CA LEU A 56 -3.05 -14.26 -4.46
C LEU A 56 -4.57 -14.17 -4.30
N SER A 57 -5.27 -13.48 -5.21
CA SER A 57 -6.70 -13.18 -5.08
C SER A 57 -7.07 -12.50 -3.75
N VAL A 58 -6.17 -11.72 -3.16
CA VAL A 58 -6.39 -10.99 -1.90
C VAL A 58 -6.45 -9.47 -2.08
N CYS A 59 -5.95 -8.98 -3.21
CA CYS A 59 -5.89 -7.56 -3.51
C CYS A 59 -6.10 -7.28 -4.99
N GLU A 60 -6.31 -6.01 -5.30
CA GLU A 60 -6.24 -5.44 -6.65
C GLU A 60 -5.54 -4.09 -6.59
N THR A 61 -4.89 -3.65 -7.66
CA THR A 61 -4.35 -2.29 -7.71
C THR A 61 -5.43 -1.22 -7.91
N VAL A 62 -5.30 -0.06 -7.27
CA VAL A 62 -6.23 1.08 -7.48
C VAL A 62 -6.30 1.48 -8.96
N ALA A 63 -5.18 1.42 -9.68
CA ALA A 63 -5.13 1.74 -11.11
C ALA A 63 -6.05 0.83 -11.95
N GLU A 64 -6.11 -0.46 -11.62
CA GLU A 64 -7.00 -1.41 -12.31
C GLU A 64 -8.46 -1.14 -12.00
N SER A 65 -8.78 -0.81 -10.75
CA SER A 65 -10.14 -0.45 -10.36
C SER A 65 -10.62 0.80 -11.10
N VAL A 66 -9.79 1.86 -11.13
CA VAL A 66 -10.08 3.10 -11.85
C VAL A 66 -10.28 2.84 -13.35
N ALA A 67 -9.42 2.02 -13.96
CA ALA A 67 -9.53 1.65 -15.37
C ALA A 67 -10.83 0.91 -15.73
N ARG A 68 -11.46 0.23 -14.76
CA ARG A 68 -12.77 -0.43 -14.94
C ARG A 68 -13.97 0.47 -14.67
N GLY A 69 -13.75 1.78 -14.49
CA GLY A 69 -14.83 2.75 -14.36
C GLY A 69 -15.07 3.25 -12.95
N ALA A 70 -14.20 2.93 -11.98
CA ALA A 70 -14.17 3.64 -10.70
C ALA A 70 -13.54 5.04 -10.90
N ALA A 71 -14.19 5.91 -11.68
CA ALA A 71 -13.72 7.26 -11.98
C ALA A 71 -13.99 8.21 -10.79
N THR A 72 -13.41 7.91 -9.63
CA THR A 72 -13.59 8.71 -8.42
C THR A 72 -12.30 8.80 -7.62
N THR A 73 -12.05 10.01 -7.11
CA THR A 73 -10.96 10.28 -6.14
C THR A 73 -11.42 10.05 -4.70
N ASP A 74 -12.71 9.78 -4.48
CA ASP A 74 -13.25 9.45 -3.16
C ASP A 74 -12.94 7.98 -2.80
N PRO A 75 -12.16 7.72 -1.73
CA PRO A 75 -11.87 6.38 -1.27
C PRO A 75 -13.11 5.51 -1.01
N ARG A 76 -14.22 6.08 -0.53
CA ARG A 76 -15.44 5.30 -0.26
C ARG A 76 -16.09 4.82 -1.55
N ALA A 77 -16.29 5.74 -2.50
CA ALA A 77 -16.85 5.42 -3.80
C ALA A 77 -15.95 4.43 -4.57
N LEU A 78 -14.62 4.56 -4.45
CA LEU A 78 -13.68 3.61 -5.04
C LEU A 78 -13.86 2.21 -4.46
N ILE A 79 -13.95 2.07 -3.12
CA ILE A 79 -14.22 0.78 -2.47
C ILE A 79 -15.55 0.19 -2.94
N ALA A 80 -16.62 0.98 -2.94
CA ALA A 80 -17.97 0.53 -3.29
C ALA A 80 -18.11 0.05 -4.74
N SER A 81 -17.32 0.62 -5.65
CA SER A 81 -17.31 0.26 -7.08
C SER A 81 -16.29 -0.82 -7.44
N SER A 82 -15.41 -1.19 -6.52
CA SER A 82 -14.34 -2.15 -6.76
C SER A 82 -14.74 -3.59 -6.43
N ARG A 83 -14.08 -4.54 -7.11
CA ARG A 83 -14.16 -5.97 -6.81
C ARG A 83 -12.75 -6.55 -6.84
N VAL A 84 -12.45 -7.41 -5.87
CA VAL A 84 -11.24 -8.24 -5.86
C VAL A 84 -11.72 -9.68 -5.95
N GLY A 85 -11.63 -10.29 -7.13
CA GLY A 85 -12.41 -11.50 -7.43
C GLY A 85 -13.91 -11.22 -7.28
N ASP A 86 -14.62 -12.09 -6.55
CA ASP A 86 -16.07 -11.95 -6.34
C ASP A 86 -16.45 -11.15 -5.08
N GLN A 87 -15.47 -10.62 -4.35
CA GLN A 87 -15.69 -9.92 -3.08
C GLN A 87 -15.39 -8.42 -3.20
N ALA A 88 -16.16 -7.59 -2.49
CA ALA A 88 -15.83 -6.18 -2.32
C ALA A 88 -14.58 -6.05 -1.42
N PRO A 89 -13.61 -5.18 -1.75
CA PRO A 89 -12.60 -4.79 -0.78
C PRO A 89 -13.23 -3.99 0.36
N ALA A 90 -12.64 -4.02 1.55
CA ALA A 90 -13.08 -3.21 2.68
C ALA A 90 -12.16 -2.00 2.95
N THR A 91 -10.95 -2.03 2.40
CA THR A 91 -9.91 -1.04 2.69
C THR A 91 -9.10 -0.67 1.44
N ILE A 92 -8.48 0.51 1.48
CA ILE A 92 -7.45 0.92 0.52
C ILE A 92 -6.12 1.04 1.28
N VAL A 93 -5.10 0.34 0.79
CA VAL A 93 -3.73 0.40 1.28
C VAL A 93 -2.90 1.25 0.32
N SER A 94 -2.40 2.38 0.80
CA SER A 94 -1.50 3.26 0.06
C SER A 94 -0.08 3.12 0.59
N MET A 95 0.83 2.63 -0.26
CA MET A 95 2.24 2.57 0.08
C MET A 95 2.83 3.99 0.14
N ARG A 96 3.62 4.24 1.18
CA ARG A 96 4.26 5.54 1.45
C ARG A 96 5.78 5.49 1.35
N GLY A 97 6.36 4.32 1.60
CA GLY A 97 7.79 4.11 1.49
C GLY A 97 8.21 2.74 1.99
N ALA A 98 9.48 2.44 1.79
CA ALA A 98 10.14 1.30 2.42
C ALA A 98 11.62 1.63 2.69
N TYR A 99 12.14 1.20 3.83
CA TYR A 99 13.52 1.45 4.25
C TYR A 99 14.25 0.17 4.65
N GLY A 100 15.58 0.22 4.50
CA GLY A 100 16.48 -0.78 5.05
C GLY A 100 16.23 -2.19 4.51
N GLN A 101 15.88 -2.34 3.23
CA GLN A 101 15.61 -3.62 2.56
C GLN A 101 16.89 -4.47 2.36
N TYR A 102 17.73 -4.61 3.40
CA TYR A 102 19.00 -5.33 3.33
C TYR A 102 18.97 -6.64 4.11
N ARG A 103 19.39 -7.70 3.41
CA ARG A 103 19.72 -9.08 3.83
C ARG A 103 18.69 -9.86 4.67
N PHE A 104 18.06 -9.31 5.71
CA PHE A 104 17.15 -10.08 6.59
C PHE A 104 15.95 -9.32 7.14
N THR A 105 15.91 -7.99 7.04
CA THR A 105 14.78 -7.19 7.53
C THR A 105 14.54 -6.01 6.60
N GLY A 106 13.30 -5.52 6.50
CA GLY A 106 12.95 -4.30 5.80
C GLY A 106 11.70 -3.68 6.42
N ARG A 107 11.63 -2.35 6.47
CA ARG A 107 10.45 -1.64 7.00
C ARG A 107 9.62 -1.11 5.86
N VAL A 108 8.30 -1.22 5.98
CA VAL A 108 7.33 -0.64 5.06
C VAL A 108 6.44 0.36 5.78
N PHE A 109 6.08 1.43 5.08
CA PHE A 109 5.26 2.52 5.60
C PHE A 109 4.03 2.61 4.73
N VAL A 110 2.86 2.52 5.34
CA VAL A 110 1.59 2.45 4.62
C VAL A 110 0.52 3.26 5.32
N SER A 111 -0.36 3.87 4.53
CA SER A 111 -1.59 4.49 5.01
C SER A 111 -2.76 3.60 4.58
N VAL A 112 -3.63 3.25 5.52
CA VAL A 112 -4.80 2.40 5.27
C VAL A 112 -6.05 3.23 5.47
N TYR A 113 -6.89 3.30 4.45
CA TYR A 113 -8.23 3.84 4.56
C TYR A 113 -9.18 2.73 5.01
N HIS A 114 -9.81 2.95 6.17
CA HIS A 114 -10.83 2.07 6.73
C HIS A 114 -12.21 2.62 6.38
N ALA A 115 -13.02 1.87 5.63
CA ALA A 115 -14.29 2.37 5.09
C ALA A 115 -15.36 2.59 6.17
N ASP A 116 -15.37 1.77 7.21
CA ASP A 116 -16.29 1.82 8.36
C ASP A 116 -16.12 3.10 9.19
N ALA A 117 -14.87 3.44 9.52
CA ALA A 117 -14.50 4.65 10.24
C ALA A 117 -14.33 5.85 9.30
N ALA A 118 -14.29 5.59 8.00
CA ALA A 118 -14.01 6.56 6.94
C ALA A 118 -12.77 7.42 7.18
N SER A 119 -11.72 6.79 7.70
CA SER A 119 -10.53 7.46 8.19
C SER A 119 -9.28 6.79 7.63
N TRP A 120 -8.25 7.61 7.38
CA TRP A 120 -6.90 7.11 7.10
C TRP A 120 -6.16 6.87 8.42
N ARG A 121 -5.48 5.73 8.51
CA ARG A 121 -4.59 5.38 9.62
C ARG A 121 -3.22 4.99 9.06
N ASN A 122 -2.15 5.32 9.77
CA ASN A 122 -0.80 5.04 9.32
C ASN A 122 -0.25 3.81 10.04
N TYR A 123 0.42 2.94 9.31
CA TYR A 123 1.04 1.74 9.87
C TYR A 123 2.50 1.62 9.43
N VAL A 124 3.29 1.00 10.31
CA VAL A 124 4.62 0.53 9.98
C VAL A 124 4.66 -0.98 10.07
N GLY A 125 5.10 -1.59 8.98
CA GLY A 125 5.31 -3.02 8.86
C GLY A 125 6.79 -3.39 8.90
N THR A 126 7.14 -4.56 9.43
CA THR A 126 8.48 -5.15 9.27
C THR A 126 8.40 -6.45 8.49
N LEU A 127 9.06 -6.49 7.33
CA LEU A 127 9.32 -7.69 6.55
C LEU A 127 10.62 -8.33 7.04
N ALA A 128 10.56 -9.58 7.49
CA ALA A 128 11.73 -10.30 7.97
C ALA A 128 11.80 -11.71 7.44
N THR A 129 13.01 -12.24 7.38
CA THR A 129 13.26 -13.66 7.13
C THR A 129 13.00 -14.42 8.43
N VAL A 130 12.13 -15.44 8.38
CA VAL A 130 11.83 -16.27 9.55
C VAL A 130 12.44 -17.65 9.35
N ALA A 131 13.40 -18.02 10.21
CA ALA A 131 13.99 -19.35 10.24
C ALA A 131 13.14 -20.31 11.10
N GLY A 132 13.05 -21.60 10.73
CA GLY A 132 12.63 -22.66 11.66
C GLY A 132 11.22 -23.26 11.51
N GLY A 133 10.57 -23.18 10.35
CA GLY A 133 9.37 -23.99 10.05
C GLY A 133 9.70 -25.31 9.32
N PRO A 134 8.84 -26.33 9.34
CA PRO A 134 9.01 -27.51 8.47
C PRO A 134 8.98 -27.06 7.00
N GLY A 135 10.10 -27.22 6.27
CA GLY A 135 10.31 -26.71 4.92
C GLY A 135 10.92 -25.29 4.81
N ALA A 136 11.50 -24.76 5.90
CA ALA A 136 11.99 -23.38 5.96
C ALA A 136 13.38 -23.15 5.34
N ASP A 137 13.42 -23.01 4.03
CA ASP A 137 14.35 -22.09 3.38
C ASP A 137 13.81 -20.66 3.55
N GLY A 138 14.40 -19.87 4.45
CA GLY A 138 14.43 -18.40 4.40
C GLY A 138 13.13 -17.65 4.04
N SER A 139 11.95 -18.11 4.47
CA SER A 139 10.69 -17.50 4.04
C SER A 139 10.53 -16.07 4.58
N ARG A 140 10.19 -15.11 3.72
CA ARG A 140 9.91 -13.71 4.08
C ARG A 140 8.49 -13.57 4.61
N ARG A 141 8.31 -12.80 5.68
CA ARG A 141 7.01 -12.54 6.31
C ARG A 141 6.92 -11.11 6.82
N LEU A 142 5.71 -10.53 6.77
CA LEU A 142 5.35 -9.40 7.61
C LEU A 142 5.21 -9.93 9.06
N ILE A 143 6.10 -9.51 9.96
CA ILE A 143 6.17 -10.02 11.33
C ILE A 143 5.80 -9.00 12.40
N ASN A 144 5.78 -7.72 12.03
CA ASN A 144 5.31 -6.65 12.90
C ASN A 144 4.42 -5.74 12.07
N TRP A 145 3.28 -5.36 12.62
CA TRP A 145 2.32 -4.44 12.02
C TRP A 145 1.77 -3.56 13.14
N ARG A 146 2.05 -2.25 13.07
CA ARG A 146 1.71 -1.34 14.17
C ARG A 146 1.21 -0.01 13.64
N GLU A 147 0.10 0.45 14.19
CA GLU A 147 -0.41 1.80 13.95
C GLU A 147 0.57 2.86 14.51
N VAL A 148 0.70 3.98 13.81
CA VAL A 148 1.53 5.12 14.21
C VAL A 148 0.81 6.42 13.88
N ASP A 149 0.99 7.46 14.70
CA ASP A 149 0.37 8.75 14.41
C ASP A 149 1.01 9.45 13.21
N ARG A 150 2.33 9.29 13.07
CA ARG A 150 3.13 9.90 12.00
C ARG A 150 4.22 8.93 11.55
N PHE A 151 4.58 8.99 10.26
CA PHE A 151 5.72 8.22 9.77
C PHE A 151 7.02 8.80 10.32
N PRO A 152 7.93 7.96 10.86
CA PRO A 152 9.25 8.43 11.24
C PRO A 152 9.96 8.90 9.97
N LEU A 153 10.42 10.15 9.98
CA LEU A 153 11.31 10.65 8.94
C LEU A 153 12.62 9.85 9.00
N PRO A 154 13.25 9.51 7.87
CA PRO A 154 14.58 8.95 7.90
C PRO A 154 15.51 9.95 8.59
N SER A 155 16.13 9.54 9.70
CA SER A 155 17.24 10.28 10.29
C SER A 155 18.33 10.36 9.22
N ARG A 156 18.70 11.59 8.83
CA ARG A 156 19.76 11.86 7.87
C ARG A 156 21.10 11.36 8.38
#